data_AF-A0A352B589-F1
#
_entry.id   AF-A0A352B589-F1
#
_cell.length_a   1.000
_cell.length_b   1.000
_cell.length_c   1.000
_cell.angle_alpha   90.00
_cell.angle_beta   90.00
_cell.angle_gamma   90.00
#
_symmetry.space_group_name_H-M   'P 1'
#
loop_
_entity.id
_entity.type
_entity.pdbx_description
1 polymer ?
#
loop_
_entity_poly.entity_id
_entity_poly.type
_entity_poly.pdbx_seq_one_letter_code
_entity_poly.pdbx_strand_id
1 'polypeptide(L)'
;IAQRLVRRVCPHCAEPFVAPANSLARLGIDALQAAAGHLRHGLGCSKCFGSGYAGRIAIYEILRVDETIRHLVMENVEASRIKAAAIGAG
;
A
#
# COMPACT_ATOMS: atom_id res chain seq x y z
N ILE A 1 -5.28 2.00 14.84
CA ILE A 1 -4.80 1.21 13.68
C ILE A 1 -5.82 1.33 12.56
N ALA A 2 -5.38 1.53 11.32
CA ALA A 2 -6.22 1.41 10.13
C ALA A 2 -5.75 0.21 9.29
N GLN A 3 -6.70 -0.54 8.75
CA GLN A 3 -6.41 -1.76 7.98
C GLN A 3 -7.29 -1.82 6.72
N ARG A 4 -6.72 -2.32 5.63
CA ARG A 4 -7.47 -2.75 4.44
C ARG A 4 -7.02 -4.15 4.02
N LEU A 5 -7.95 -4.96 3.52
CA LEU A 5 -7.64 -6.25 2.89
C LEU A 5 -7.59 -6.07 1.37
N VAL A 6 -6.48 -6.48 0.77
CA VAL A 6 -6.29 -6.49 -0.67
C VAL A 6 -6.16 -7.92 -1.18
N ARG A 7 -6.56 -8.15 -2.43
CA ARG A 7 -6.44 -9.46 -3.07
C ARG A 7 -4.96 -9.78 -3.29
N ARG A 8 -4.56 -11.00 -2.97
CA ARG A 8 -3.19 -11.48 -3.22
C ARG A 8 -3.11 -12.07 -4.64
N VAL A 9 -2.09 -11.70 -5.41
CA VAL A 9 -1.84 -12.26 -6.74
C VAL A 9 -1.72 -13.78 -6.63
N CYS A 10 -2.40 -14.52 -7.50
CA CYS A 10 -2.37 -15.98 -7.49
C CYS A 10 -0.95 -16.50 -7.76
N PRO A 11 -0.36 -17.35 -6.91
CA PRO A 11 1.02 -17.81 -7.07
C PRO A 11 1.21 -18.79 -8.24
N HIS A 12 0.11 -19.34 -8.79
CA HIS A 12 0.17 -20.34 -9.86
C HIS A 12 0.12 -19.75 -11.27
N CYS A 13 -0.33 -18.50 -11.41
CA CYS A 13 -0.44 -17.81 -12.70
C CYS A 13 0.14 -16.39 -12.64
N ALA A 14 1.03 -16.12 -11.67
CA ALA A 14 1.69 -14.84 -11.53
C ALA A 14 2.77 -14.66 -12.59
N GLU A 15 2.78 -13.52 -13.27
CA GLU A 15 3.81 -13.17 -14.26
C GLU A 15 4.39 -11.77 -13.99
N PRO A 16 5.62 -11.49 -14.47
CA PRO A 16 6.20 -10.14 -14.42
C PRO A 16 5.25 -9.11 -15.00
N PHE A 17 5.12 -7.97 -14.30
CA PHE A 17 4.32 -6.85 -14.77
C PHE A 17 5.17 -5.58 -14.79
N VAL A 18 5.12 -4.84 -15.91
CA VAL A 18 5.73 -3.52 -16.04
C VAL A 18 4.63 -2.49 -15.89
N ALA A 19 4.65 -1.76 -14.78
CA ALA A 19 3.67 -0.72 -14.53
C ALA A 19 3.87 0.48 -15.47
N PRO A 20 2.79 1.06 -16.01
CA PRO A 20 2.86 2.29 -16.80
C PRO A 20 3.51 3.44 -16.01
N ALA A 21 4.36 4.23 -16.67
CA ALA A 21 5.10 5.31 -16.03
C ALA A 21 4.19 6.37 -15.38
N ASN A 22 3.04 6.66 -16.00
CA ASN A 22 2.05 7.58 -15.46
C ASN A 22 1.42 7.06 -14.15
N SER A 23 1.20 5.75 -14.02
CA SER A 23 0.70 5.13 -12.80
C SER A 23 1.72 5.22 -11.66
N LEU A 24 2.99 4.97 -11.96
CA LEU A 24 4.09 5.08 -11.00
C LEU A 24 4.27 6.52 -10.51
N ALA A 25 4.28 7.48 -11.44
CA ALA A 25 4.43 8.90 -11.12
C ALA A 25 3.31 9.42 -10.20
N ARG A 26 2.05 9.03 -10.45
CA ARG A 26 0.92 9.40 -9.57
C ARG A 26 1.01 8.84 -8.16
N LEU A 27 1.74 7.74 -7.98
CA LEU A 27 1.98 7.11 -6.68
C LEU A 27 3.28 7.60 -6.03
N GLY A 28 4.05 8.48 -6.69
CA GLY A 28 5.35 8.93 -6.22
C GLY A 28 6.42 7.83 -6.21
N ILE A 29 6.25 6.79 -7.02
CA ILE A 29 7.19 5.67 -7.15
C ILE A 29 8.10 5.94 -8.35
N ASP A 30 9.41 5.95 -8.14
CA ASP A 30 10.37 6.11 -9.23
C ASP A 30 10.61 4.79 -9.99
N ALA A 31 11.25 4.89 -11.16
CA ALA A 31 11.48 3.72 -12.02
C ALA A 31 12.41 2.67 -11.40
N LEU A 32 13.37 3.09 -10.56
CA LEU A 32 14.31 2.20 -9.89
C LEU A 32 13.59 1.41 -8.79
N GLN A 33 12.76 2.08 -7.99
CA GLN A 33 11.89 1.49 -6.98
C GLN A 33 10.90 0.51 -7.62
N ALA A 34 10.28 0.90 -8.74
CA ALA A 34 9.37 0.04 -9.48
C ALA A 34 10.06 -1.24 -9.99
N ALA A 35 11.28 -1.11 -10.53
CA ALA A 35 12.07 -2.24 -10.99
C ALA A 35 12.48 -3.18 -9.83
N ALA A 36 12.91 -2.62 -8.70
CA ALA A 36 13.25 -3.37 -7.50
C ALA A 36 12.03 -4.05 -6.85
N GLY A 37 10.83 -3.52 -7.07
CA GLY A 37 9.58 -4.04 -6.51
C GLY A 37 9.10 -5.36 -7.10
N HIS A 38 9.76 -5.89 -8.15
CA HIS A 38 9.43 -7.17 -8.80
C HIS A 38 7.92 -7.34 -9.04
N LEU A 39 7.27 -6.32 -9.62
CA LEU A 39 5.82 -6.31 -9.78
C LEU A 39 5.32 -7.55 -10.54
N ARG A 40 4.18 -8.05 -10.08
CA ARG A 40 3.51 -9.24 -10.61
C ARG A 40 2.03 -8.96 -10.77
N HIS A 41 1.41 -9.59 -11.77
CA HIS A 41 -0.04 -9.72 -11.88
C HIS A 41 -0.43 -11.15 -12.24
N GLY A 42 -1.69 -11.50 -12.04
CA GLY A 42 -2.18 -12.86 -12.29
C GLY A 42 -3.01 -12.92 -13.57
N LEU A 43 -2.65 -13.79 -14.50
CA LEU A 43 -3.38 -13.99 -15.76
C LEU A 43 -4.77 -14.63 -15.60
N GLY A 44 -4.96 -15.39 -14.52
CA GLY A 44 -6.15 -16.23 -14.32
C GLY A 44 -5.87 -17.69 -14.68
N CYS A 45 -6.29 -18.61 -13.81
CA CYS A 45 -6.17 -20.05 -14.02
C CYS A 45 -7.25 -20.81 -13.24
N SER A 46 -7.31 -22.13 -13.40
CA SER A 46 -8.27 -22.98 -12.68
C SER A 46 -8.16 -22.87 -11.15
N LYS A 47 -6.94 -22.73 -10.62
CA LYS A 47 -6.69 -22.64 -9.16
C LYS A 47 -7.17 -21.32 -8.53
N CYS A 48 -7.38 -20.28 -9.33
CA CYS A 48 -7.94 -19.00 -8.86
C CYS A 48 -9.30 -18.67 -9.50
N PHE A 49 -9.94 -19.67 -10.11
CA PHE A 49 -11.23 -19.54 -10.80
C PHE A 49 -11.24 -18.40 -11.84
N GLY A 50 -10.13 -18.24 -12.57
CA GLY A 50 -9.97 -17.20 -13.60
C GLY A 50 -9.77 -15.77 -13.07
N SER A 51 -9.78 -15.53 -11.76
CA SER A 51 -9.72 -14.16 -11.22
C SER A 51 -8.33 -13.50 -11.25
N GLY A 52 -7.27 -14.31 -11.35
CA GLY A 52 -5.88 -13.85 -11.17
C GLY A 52 -5.45 -13.68 -9.70
N TYR A 53 -6.34 -13.89 -8.74
CA TYR A 53 -6.08 -13.69 -7.31
C TYR A 53 -6.43 -14.91 -6.46
N ALA A 54 -5.64 -15.19 -5.42
CA ALA A 54 -5.89 -16.28 -4.48
C ALA A 54 -5.61 -15.83 -3.04
N GLY A 55 -6.67 -15.72 -2.25
CA GLY A 55 -6.59 -15.21 -0.87
C GLY A 55 -6.47 -13.70 -0.79
N ARG A 56 -6.22 -13.21 0.43
CA ARG A 56 -6.11 -11.78 0.76
C ARG A 56 -4.89 -11.54 1.65
N ILE A 57 -4.33 -10.35 1.56
CA ILE A 57 -3.29 -9.85 2.45
C ILE A 57 -3.75 -8.51 3.04
N ALA A 58 -3.34 -8.23 4.27
CA ALA A 58 -3.66 -6.98 4.93
C ALA A 58 -2.57 -5.94 4.68
N ILE A 59 -3.00 -4.70 4.43
CA ILE A 59 -2.16 -3.51 4.52
C ILE A 59 -2.58 -2.74 5.77
N TYR A 60 -1.61 -2.26 6.54
CA TYR A 60 -1.83 -1.60 7.82
C TYR A 60 -1.21 -0.21 7.82
N GLU A 61 -1.90 0.73 8.47
CA GLU A 61 -1.38 2.04 8.84
C GLU A 61 -1.48 2.16 10.37
N ILE A 62 -0.33 2.25 11.03
CA ILE A 62 -0.23 2.24 12.49
C ILE A 62 0.27 3.61 12.94
N LEU A 63 -0.65 4.45 13.42
CA LEU A 63 -0.32 5.68 14.11
C LEU A 63 0.06 5.38 15.56
N ARG A 64 1.32 5.61 15.91
CA ARG A 64 1.77 5.60 17.32
C ARG A 64 1.47 6.96 17.93
N VAL A 65 0.85 6.96 19.11
CA VAL A 65 0.54 8.19 19.85
C VAL A 65 1.73 8.52 20.76
N ASP A 66 2.66 9.30 20.23
CA ASP A 66 3.75 9.90 21.01
C ASP A 66 3.33 11.26 21.62
N GLU A 67 4.28 11.96 22.24
CA GLU A 67 4.01 13.26 22.87
C GLU A 67 3.56 14.32 21.86
N THR A 68 4.18 14.35 20.67
CA THR A 68 3.85 15.30 19.61
C THR A 68 2.41 15.10 19.15
N ILE A 69 2.02 13.86 18.85
CA ILE A 69 0.65 13.53 18.44
C ILE A 69 -0.33 13.83 19.57
N ARG A 70 0.02 13.56 20.84
CA ARG A 70 -0.83 13.89 21.98
C ARG A 70 -1.07 15.39 22.11
N HIS A 71 -0.04 16.22 21.96
CA HIS A 71 -0.17 17.68 21.99
C HIS A 71 -1.10 18.19 20.89
N LEU A 72 -0.91 17.72 19.65
CA LEU A 72 -1.75 18.11 18.51
C LEU A 72 -3.23 17.71 18.72
N VAL A 73 -3.50 16.57 19.34
CA VAL A 73 -4.86 16.16 19.70
C VAL A 73 -5.46 17.10 20.75
N MET A 74 -4.70 17.49 21.77
CA MET A 74 -5.15 18.42 22.81
C MET A 74 -5.45 19.83 22.26
N GLU A 75 -4.70 20.26 21.25
CA GLU A 75 -4.94 21.51 20.52
C GLU A 75 -6.12 21.43 19.53
N ASN A 76 -6.74 20.25 19.38
CA ASN A 76 -7.89 20.01 18.53
C ASN A 76 -7.66 20.45 17.07
N VAL A 77 -6.45 20.20 16.56
CA VAL A 77 -6.07 20.58 15.19
C VAL A 77 -6.71 19.67 14.15
N GLU A 78 -6.74 20.14 12.91
CA GLU A 78 -7.18 19.36 11.75
C GLU A 78 -6.41 18.03 11.61
N ALA A 79 -7.13 16.95 11.31
CA ALA A 79 -6.55 15.61 11.16
C ALA A 79 -5.43 15.54 10.11
N SER A 80 -5.45 16.42 9.11
CA SER A 80 -4.38 16.54 8.11
C SER A 80 -3.03 16.94 8.71
N ARG A 81 -3.02 17.77 9.77
CA ARG A 81 -1.81 18.14 10.51
C ARG A 81 -1.27 16.98 11.33
N ILE A 82 -2.15 16.24 12.01
CA ILE A 82 -1.78 15.02 12.74
C ILE A 82 -1.16 14.00 11.77
N LYS A 83 -1.77 13.80 10.59
CA LYS A 83 -1.24 12.92 9.55
C LYS A 83 0.13 13.36 9.04
N ALA A 84 0.31 14.65 8.77
CA ALA A 84 1.59 15.18 8.32
C ALA A 84 2.71 14.99 9.37
N ALA A 85 2.41 15.26 10.65
CA ALA A 85 3.33 15.03 11.75
C ALA A 85 3.69 13.54 11.88
N ALA A 86 2.70 12.64 11.76
CA ALA A 86 2.92 11.21 11.83
C ALA A 86 3.84 10.68 10.71
N ILE A 87 3.64 11.12 9.47
CA ILE A 87 4.49 10.75 8.32
C ILE A 87 5.92 11.31 8.48
N GLY A 88 6.07 12.51 9.03
CA GLY A 88 7.39 13.09 9.28
C GLY A 88 8.20 12.36 10.36
N ALA A 89 7.52 11.72 11.31
CA ALA A 89 8.13 10.95 12.38
C ALA A 89 8.45 9.48 12.00
N GLY A 90 7.94 9.00 10.86
CA GLY A 90 8.12 7.63 10.37
C GLY A 90 7.54 7.37 8.98
#